data_AF-A0A2W0B5K6-F1
#
_entry.id   AF-A0A2W0B5K6-F1
#
_cell.length_a   1.000
_cell.length_b   1.000
_cell.length_c   1.000
_cell.angle_alpha   90.00
_cell.angle_beta   90.00
_cell.angle_gamma   90.00
#
_symmetry.space_group_name_H-M   'P 1'
#
loop_
_entity.id
_entity.type
_entity.pdbx_description
1 polymer ?
#
loop_
_entity_poly.entity_id
_entity_poly.type
_entity_poly.pdbx_seq_one_letter_code
_entity_poly.pdbx_strand_id
1 'polypeptide(L)'
;MGPWNDRAKDSTGSRSRCVSHTSVQGLRLPHRPYVASGDRRRYRCCFTRSPDCVDNRWLRPCHQLLLPILVGLATFCFTACDSSSSASRRPLTVEEQHGREVFETSCAVCHNAYTKEPLQGPPLVGMFRKQALPSGMPATDQHVRDTIVTGRRNMPPFNVVLDEKQLNDLMAFLHTL
;
A
#
# COMPACT_ATOMS: atom_id res chain seq x y z
N MET A 1 32.95 -10.33 -17.43
CA MET A 1 33.13 -8.90 -17.08
C MET A 1 33.05 -8.09 -18.36
N GLY A 2 32.11 -7.14 -18.46
CA GLY A 2 31.99 -6.23 -19.59
C GLY A 2 31.38 -4.90 -19.13
N PRO A 3 31.79 -3.74 -19.67
CA PRO A 3 31.62 -2.44 -19.04
C PRO A 3 30.38 -1.72 -19.59
N TRP A 4 29.50 -1.27 -18.69
CA TRP A 4 28.40 -0.39 -19.06
C TRP A 4 28.82 1.07 -18.85
N ASN A 5 28.86 1.79 -19.97
CA ASN A 5 29.15 3.22 -20.07
C ASN A 5 28.02 4.06 -19.47
N ASP A 6 28.43 5.04 -18.66
CA ASP A 6 27.63 6.19 -18.28
C ASP A 6 27.45 7.13 -19.47
N ARG A 7 26.20 7.58 -19.69
CA ARG A 7 25.91 8.75 -20.51
C ARG A 7 24.78 9.57 -19.88
N ALA A 8 25.23 10.67 -19.29
CA ALA A 8 24.43 11.82 -18.88
C ALA A 8 23.57 12.38 -20.03
N LYS A 9 22.39 12.89 -19.66
CA LYS A 9 21.81 14.10 -20.27
C LYS A 9 21.02 14.88 -19.22
N ASP A 10 21.67 15.94 -18.74
CA ASP A 10 21.02 17.11 -18.15
C ASP A 10 20.49 18.03 -19.25
N SER A 11 19.31 18.60 -19.01
CA SER A 11 18.80 19.89 -19.56
C SER A 11 17.37 20.07 -19.05
N THR A 12 16.85 21.19 -18.55
CA THR A 12 17.31 22.59 -18.40
C THR A 12 16.18 23.34 -17.68
N GLY A 13 16.52 24.39 -16.89
CA GLY A 13 15.60 25.47 -16.49
C GLY A 13 14.87 25.20 -15.17
N SER A 14 14.72 26.13 -14.22
CA SER A 14 14.83 27.58 -14.26
C SER A 14 15.10 28.09 -12.84
N ARG A 15 15.78 29.23 -12.78
CA ARG A 15 16.18 29.98 -11.58
C ARG A 15 14.98 30.31 -10.69
N SER A 16 15.17 30.27 -9.38
CA SER A 16 14.83 31.40 -8.49
C SER A 16 15.50 31.18 -7.13
N ARG A 17 16.44 32.06 -6.83
CA ARG A 17 17.17 32.15 -5.56
C ARG A 17 16.48 33.26 -4.77
N CYS A 18 16.06 33.00 -3.53
CA CYS A 18 15.93 34.00 -2.48
C CYS A 18 15.96 33.30 -1.12
N VAL A 19 17.00 33.65 -0.35
CA VAL A 19 17.20 33.34 1.07
C VAL A 19 16.47 34.42 1.88
N SER A 20 15.81 34.05 2.97
CA SER A 20 15.40 34.87 4.13
C SER A 20 14.62 33.95 5.08
N HIS A 21 14.62 34.02 6.41
CA HIS A 21 15.42 34.65 7.45
C HIS A 21 14.86 34.06 8.77
N THR A 22 15.74 33.79 9.74
CA THR A 22 15.56 33.89 11.21
C THR A 22 14.20 33.62 11.91
N SER A 23 14.26 32.71 12.90
CA SER A 23 13.95 32.89 14.33
C SER A 23 12.50 33.19 14.80
N VAL A 24 12.02 32.40 15.77
CA VAL A 24 11.66 32.80 17.16
C VAL A 24 10.57 31.85 17.72
N GLN A 25 10.85 31.30 18.91
CA GLN A 25 9.95 30.54 19.79
C GLN A 25 8.94 31.46 20.50
N GLY A 26 7.72 31.01 20.81
CA GLY A 26 6.86 31.77 21.74
C GLY A 26 5.40 31.32 21.93
N LEU A 27 5.18 30.57 23.02
CA LEU A 27 4.08 30.55 24.00
C LEU A 27 2.60 30.91 23.63
N ARG A 28 1.68 29.98 24.02
CA ARG A 28 0.55 30.13 24.99
C ARG A 28 -0.12 31.53 25.08
N LEU A 29 -1.44 31.75 24.92
CA LEU A 29 -2.63 31.23 25.63
C LEU A 29 -3.89 32.05 25.14
N PRO A 30 -5.13 31.77 25.62
CA PRO A 30 -6.40 32.02 24.95
C PRO A 30 -7.24 33.15 25.55
N HIS A 31 -7.98 33.95 24.76
CA HIS A 31 -9.11 34.76 25.27
C HIS A 31 -10.17 35.05 24.16
N ARG A 32 -11.39 34.54 24.38
CA ARG A 32 -12.68 35.15 23.95
C ARG A 32 -12.92 36.44 24.78
N PRO A 33 -14.00 37.26 24.61
CA PRO A 33 -15.09 37.33 23.59
C PRO A 33 -15.25 38.79 23.05
N TYR A 34 -16.29 39.09 22.23
CA TYR A 34 -17.15 40.33 22.23
C TYR A 34 -17.84 40.51 20.85
N VAL A 35 -19.10 40.07 20.66
CA VAL A 35 -20.40 40.78 20.77
C VAL A 35 -20.72 41.83 19.70
N ALA A 36 -21.64 41.43 18.82
CA ALA A 36 -22.77 42.11 18.16
C ALA A 36 -22.76 43.63 17.87
N SER A 37 -23.01 43.97 16.61
CA SER A 37 -23.91 45.05 16.13
C SER A 37 -23.96 44.93 14.59
N GLY A 38 -25.10 44.84 13.92
CA GLY A 38 -26.26 45.71 14.07
C GLY A 38 -26.30 46.64 12.85
N ASP A 39 -26.80 46.08 11.74
CA ASP A 39 -27.48 46.72 10.60
C ASP A 39 -27.25 48.22 10.32
N ARG A 40 -26.75 48.52 9.11
CA ARG A 40 -27.25 49.67 8.35
C ARG A 40 -26.98 49.49 6.86
N ARG A 41 -27.97 48.90 6.19
CA ARG A 41 -28.35 49.24 4.81
C ARG A 41 -28.20 50.75 4.58
N ARG A 42 -27.59 51.19 3.47
CA ARG A 42 -27.84 52.50 2.84
C ARG A 42 -27.61 52.49 1.32
N TYR A 43 -28.55 51.81 0.65
CA TYR A 43 -29.33 52.23 -0.53
C TYR A 43 -28.66 53.11 -1.61
N ARG A 44 -28.63 52.60 -2.84
CA ARG A 44 -29.25 53.27 -4.01
C ARG A 44 -29.45 52.29 -5.16
N CYS A 45 -30.58 51.59 -5.11
CA CYS A 45 -31.23 51.10 -6.31
C CYS A 45 -31.92 52.29 -6.99
N CYS A 46 -31.67 52.45 -8.29
CA CYS A 46 -32.68 52.54 -9.35
C CYS A 46 -32.11 53.35 -10.52
N PHE A 47 -31.44 52.68 -11.46
CA PHE A 47 -31.72 52.84 -12.88
C PHE A 47 -31.01 51.72 -13.69
N THR A 48 -31.57 50.52 -13.66
CA THR A 48 -31.96 49.74 -14.85
C THR A 48 -32.34 48.30 -14.44
N ARG A 49 -33.63 47.99 -14.68
CA ARG A 49 -34.23 46.67 -14.87
C ARG A 49 -34.46 45.76 -13.64
N SER A 50 -35.59 46.02 -12.98
CA SER A 50 -36.45 44.96 -12.42
C SER A 50 -37.83 45.06 -13.08
N PRO A 51 -38.39 43.93 -13.52
CA PRO A 51 -39.71 43.54 -13.03
C PRO A 51 -39.59 42.17 -12.36
N ASP A 52 -39.77 42.20 -11.05
CA ASP A 52 -40.49 41.24 -10.22
C ASP A 52 -40.46 39.75 -10.61
N CYS A 53 -39.82 39.00 -9.70
CA CYS A 53 -40.37 37.79 -9.11
C CYS A 53 -40.71 36.63 -10.06
N VAL A 54 -39.69 35.81 -10.33
CA VAL A 54 -39.87 34.38 -10.08
C VAL A 54 -38.73 33.90 -9.20
N ASP A 55 -39.05 33.79 -7.92
CA ASP A 55 -38.21 33.25 -6.86
C ASP A 55 -37.79 31.82 -7.21
N ASN A 56 -36.57 31.64 -7.71
CA ASN A 56 -35.97 30.33 -7.98
C ASN A 56 -35.22 29.76 -6.74
N ARG A 57 -35.55 30.28 -5.56
CA ARG A 57 -35.02 29.81 -4.26
C ARG A 57 -35.64 28.49 -3.77
N TRP A 58 -36.55 27.88 -4.55
CA TRP A 58 -37.13 26.57 -4.25
C TRP A 58 -36.43 25.39 -4.97
N LEU A 59 -35.51 25.64 -5.92
CA LEU A 59 -34.78 24.56 -6.61
C LEU A 59 -33.43 24.21 -5.99
N ARG A 60 -33.04 24.88 -4.89
CA ARG A 60 -31.77 24.64 -4.20
C ARG A 60 -31.78 23.67 -3.00
N PRO A 61 -32.91 23.15 -2.46
CA PRO A 61 -32.84 22.20 -1.34
C PRO A 61 -32.76 20.73 -1.78
N CYS A 62 -32.94 20.41 -3.07
CA CYS A 62 -32.90 19.00 -3.53
C CYS A 62 -31.51 18.58 -4.05
N HIS A 63 -30.74 19.49 -4.66
CA HIS A 63 -29.43 19.17 -5.24
C HIS A 63 -28.28 19.13 -4.20
N GLN A 64 -28.43 19.81 -3.05
CA GLN A 64 -27.40 19.86 -1.99
C GLN A 64 -27.37 18.60 -1.10
N LEU A 65 -28.41 17.76 -1.15
CA LEU A 65 -28.49 16.52 -0.37
C LEU A 65 -28.38 15.24 -1.22
N LEU A 66 -28.56 15.31 -2.54
CA LEU A 66 -28.47 14.14 -3.44
C LEU A 66 -27.04 13.89 -3.98
N LEU A 67 -26.21 14.92 -4.12
CA LEU A 67 -24.82 14.79 -4.58
C LEU A 67 -23.88 14.02 -3.62
N PRO A 68 -23.92 14.18 -2.27
CA PRO A 68 -23.01 13.43 -1.39
C PRO A 68 -23.37 11.95 -1.30
N ILE A 69 -24.61 11.56 -1.64
CA ILE A 69 -25.05 10.15 -1.63
C ILE A 69 -24.51 9.41 -2.86
N LEU A 70 -24.56 10.04 -4.05
CA LEU A 70 -24.00 9.48 -5.29
C LEU A 70 -22.46 9.42 -5.26
N VAL A 71 -21.79 10.45 -4.72
CA VAL A 71 -20.33 10.45 -4.56
C VAL A 71 -19.90 9.52 -3.40
N GLY A 72 -20.66 9.49 -2.30
CA GLY A 72 -20.42 8.61 -1.16
C GLY A 72 -20.51 7.12 -1.50
N LEU A 73 -21.53 6.72 -2.27
CA LEU A 73 -21.68 5.34 -2.77
C LEU A 73 -20.53 4.95 -3.71
N ALA A 74 -20.08 5.86 -4.59
CA ALA A 74 -18.94 5.59 -5.47
C ALA A 74 -17.62 5.45 -4.68
N THR A 75 -17.43 6.23 -3.61
CA THR A 75 -16.22 6.12 -2.76
C THR A 75 -16.24 4.91 -1.81
N PHE A 76 -17.42 4.41 -1.41
CA PHE A 76 -17.53 3.24 -0.54
C PHE A 76 -17.16 1.92 -1.24
N CYS A 77 -17.24 1.86 -2.57
CA CYS A 77 -16.84 0.69 -3.34
C CYS A 77 -15.32 0.55 -3.52
N PHE A 78 -14.53 1.61 -3.32
CA PHE A 78 -13.07 1.54 -3.49
C PHE A 78 -12.31 1.06 -2.25
N THR A 79 -12.91 1.11 -1.04
CA THR A 79 -12.22 0.77 0.21
C THR A 79 -12.47 -0.67 0.70
N ALA A 80 -13.15 -1.50 -0.09
CA ALA A 80 -13.60 -2.84 0.33
C ALA A 80 -13.05 -3.99 -0.53
N CYS A 81 -11.93 -3.79 -1.23
CA CYS A 81 -11.21 -4.88 -1.89
C CYS A 81 -9.81 -5.04 -1.30
N ASP A 82 -9.73 -5.30 0.00
CA ASP A 82 -8.58 -6.03 0.53
C ASP A 82 -8.86 -7.52 0.34
N SER A 83 -8.61 -8.02 -0.87
CA SER A 83 -8.60 -9.46 -1.15
C SER A 83 -7.40 -10.06 -0.42
N SER A 84 -7.58 -10.28 0.87
CA SER A 84 -6.74 -11.15 1.69
C SER A 84 -6.86 -12.56 1.11
N SER A 85 -5.96 -12.89 0.19
CA SER A 85 -5.78 -14.23 -0.32
C SER A 85 -5.23 -15.11 0.80
N SER A 86 -6.14 -15.59 1.65
CA SER A 86 -5.85 -16.50 2.76
C SER A 86 -5.34 -17.82 2.21
N ALA A 87 -4.31 -18.36 2.87
CA ALA A 87 -3.81 -19.71 2.73
C ALA A 87 -4.94 -20.75 2.56
N SER A 88 -4.61 -21.86 1.89
CA SER A 88 -5.52 -22.97 1.58
C SER A 88 -6.55 -23.20 2.70
N ARG A 89 -7.82 -22.94 2.41
CA ARG A 89 -8.94 -23.06 3.36
C ARG A 89 -9.34 -24.53 3.60
N ARG A 90 -8.51 -25.47 3.13
CA ARG A 90 -8.66 -26.92 3.24
C ARG A 90 -7.75 -27.44 4.34
N PRO A 91 -8.11 -28.57 4.99
CA PRO A 91 -7.18 -29.24 5.86
C PRO A 91 -5.93 -29.63 5.08
N LEU A 92 -4.77 -29.46 5.69
CA LEU A 92 -3.51 -29.89 5.11
C LEU A 92 -3.41 -31.42 5.05
N THR A 93 -2.74 -31.94 4.03
CA THR A 93 -2.31 -33.35 4.01
C THR A 93 -1.21 -33.62 5.03
N VAL A 94 -0.88 -34.88 5.27
CA VAL A 94 0.17 -35.28 6.20
C VAL A 94 1.53 -34.72 5.75
N GLU A 95 1.81 -34.73 4.45
CA GLU A 95 3.03 -34.22 3.84
C GLU A 95 3.14 -32.71 4.01
N GLU A 96 2.05 -31.96 3.77
CA GLU A 96 2.01 -30.52 3.97
C GLU A 96 2.17 -30.14 5.45
N GLN A 97 1.68 -30.97 6.38
CA GLN A 97 1.87 -30.77 7.83
C GLN A 97 3.33 -30.95 8.22
N HIS A 98 3.98 -32.02 7.78
CA HIS A 98 5.42 -32.20 8.00
C HIS A 98 6.24 -31.07 7.37
N GLY A 99 5.86 -30.63 6.16
CA GLY A 99 6.50 -29.50 5.50
C GLY A 99 6.38 -28.19 6.28
N ARG A 100 5.23 -27.98 6.95
CA ARG A 100 5.02 -26.84 7.85
C ARG A 100 5.93 -26.91 9.07
N GLU A 101 6.09 -28.09 9.68
CA GLU A 101 6.99 -28.28 10.83
C GLU A 101 8.46 -27.98 10.45
N VAL A 102 8.89 -28.45 9.26
CA VAL A 102 10.21 -28.12 8.72
C VAL A 102 10.36 -26.60 8.51
N PHE A 103 9.33 -25.95 7.96
CA PHE A 103 9.34 -24.51 7.77
C PHE A 103 9.44 -23.75 9.11
N GLU A 104 8.66 -24.14 10.11
CA GLU A 104 8.64 -23.49 11.43
C GLU A 104 9.98 -23.61 12.17
N THR A 105 10.66 -24.75 12.03
CA THR A 105 11.95 -24.99 12.68
C THR A 105 13.13 -24.34 11.95
N SER A 106 13.11 -24.33 10.62
CA SER A 106 14.30 -24.01 9.81
C SER A 106 14.20 -22.69 9.06
N CYS A 107 13.00 -22.21 8.73
CA CYS A 107 12.78 -21.09 7.82
C CYS A 107 12.09 -19.90 8.46
N ALA A 108 11.20 -20.13 9.44
CA ALA A 108 10.35 -19.11 10.06
C ALA A 108 11.14 -18.01 10.79
N VAL A 109 12.38 -18.29 11.17
CA VAL A 109 13.29 -17.28 11.75
C VAL A 109 13.56 -16.12 10.79
N CYS A 110 13.56 -16.38 9.47
CA CYS A 110 13.90 -15.41 8.44
C CYS A 110 12.76 -15.13 7.45
N HIS A 111 11.73 -15.96 7.39
CA HIS A 111 10.67 -15.88 6.40
C HIS A 111 9.28 -15.97 7.02
N ASN A 112 8.39 -15.07 6.61
CA ASN A 112 6.96 -15.20 6.92
C ASN A 112 6.25 -16.04 5.86
N ALA A 113 5.54 -17.09 6.30
CA ALA A 113 4.71 -17.92 5.42
C ALA A 113 3.34 -17.29 5.11
N TYR A 114 2.75 -16.58 6.08
CA TYR A 114 1.33 -16.18 6.02
C TYR A 114 1.11 -14.67 5.91
N THR A 115 2.10 -13.85 6.26
CA THR A 115 2.00 -12.39 6.17
C THR A 115 2.84 -11.87 5.00
N LYS A 116 2.47 -10.69 4.48
CA LYS A 116 3.23 -9.99 3.43
C LYS A 116 4.39 -9.18 3.99
N GLU A 117 4.62 -9.25 5.31
CA GLU A 117 5.65 -8.48 5.99
C GLU A 117 7.01 -9.18 5.82
N PRO A 118 8.06 -8.47 5.39
CA PRO A 118 9.39 -9.04 5.33
C PRO A 118 10.00 -9.20 6.73
N LEU A 119 10.81 -10.24 6.91
CA LEU A 119 11.71 -10.39 8.05
C LEU A 119 13.14 -10.11 7.54
N GLN A 120 14.09 -11.03 7.77
CA GLN A 120 15.41 -10.98 7.15
C GLN A 120 15.35 -11.38 5.66
N GLY A 121 14.40 -12.26 5.31
CA GLY A 121 14.11 -12.69 3.95
C GLY A 121 12.78 -12.14 3.43
N PRO A 122 12.54 -12.26 2.11
CA PRO A 122 11.26 -11.90 1.51
C PRO A 122 10.12 -12.79 2.03
N PRO A 123 8.88 -12.27 2.10
CA PRO A 123 7.72 -13.07 2.48
C PRO A 123 7.41 -14.14 1.42
N LEU A 124 7.02 -15.32 1.87
CA LEU A 124 6.74 -16.48 0.99
C LEU A 124 5.26 -16.67 0.68
N VAL A 125 4.38 -15.88 1.31
CA VAL A 125 2.95 -15.89 1.02
C VAL A 125 2.71 -15.71 -0.49
N GLY A 126 2.03 -16.69 -1.10
CA GLY A 126 1.77 -16.73 -2.53
C GLY A 126 2.99 -16.65 -3.44
N MET A 127 4.16 -17.14 -3.03
CA MET A 127 5.38 -17.01 -3.85
C MET A 127 5.26 -17.74 -5.21
N PHE A 128 4.65 -18.92 -5.24
CA PHE A 128 4.44 -19.70 -6.47
C PHE A 128 3.40 -19.08 -7.41
N ARG A 129 2.59 -18.14 -6.90
CA ARG A 129 1.63 -17.38 -7.72
C ARG A 129 2.30 -16.21 -8.46
N LYS A 130 3.54 -15.87 -8.12
CA LYS A 130 4.32 -14.83 -8.80
C LYS A 130 5.03 -15.43 -10.01
N GLN A 131 5.15 -14.64 -11.08
CA GLN A 131 5.81 -15.09 -12.31
C GLN A 131 7.31 -15.32 -12.11
N ALA A 132 7.95 -14.52 -11.25
CA ALA A 132 9.38 -14.58 -11.01
C ALA A 132 9.71 -14.49 -9.52
N LEU A 133 10.75 -15.22 -9.12
CA LEU A 133 11.41 -15.10 -7.84
C LEU A 133 12.18 -13.76 -7.78
N PRO A 134 12.64 -13.31 -6.60
CA PRO A 134 13.53 -12.16 -6.47
C PRO A 134 14.83 -12.27 -7.28
N SER A 135 15.15 -13.48 -7.79
CA SER A 135 16.23 -13.73 -8.75
C SER A 135 15.98 -13.19 -10.16
N GLY A 136 14.72 -12.94 -10.54
CA GLY A 136 14.31 -12.85 -11.94
C GLY A 136 14.11 -14.22 -12.62
N MET A 137 14.36 -15.32 -11.92
CA MET A 137 14.09 -16.67 -12.43
C MET A 137 12.63 -17.06 -12.21
N PRO A 138 12.05 -17.95 -13.04
CA PRO A 138 10.68 -18.43 -12.85
C PRO A 138 10.47 -19.08 -11.47
N ALA A 139 9.32 -18.85 -10.86
CA ALA A 139 8.92 -19.48 -9.60
C ALA A 139 8.48 -20.94 -9.82
N THR A 140 9.42 -21.78 -10.25
CA THR A 140 9.22 -23.21 -10.46
C THR A 140 9.89 -24.01 -9.35
N ASP A 141 9.38 -25.21 -9.11
CA ASP A 141 9.82 -26.10 -8.02
C ASP A 141 11.33 -26.36 -8.04
N GLN A 142 11.89 -26.61 -9.23
CA GLN A 142 13.32 -26.85 -9.38
C GLN A 142 14.14 -25.65 -8.90
N HIS A 143 13.80 -24.44 -9.34
CA HIS A 143 14.56 -23.24 -8.98
C HIS A 143 14.43 -22.90 -7.49
N VAL A 144 13.27 -23.18 -6.89
CA VAL A 144 13.06 -23.00 -5.45
C VAL A 144 13.88 -24.02 -4.65
N ARG A 145 13.85 -25.30 -5.04
CA ARG A 145 14.67 -26.37 -4.42
C ARG A 145 16.16 -26.03 -4.50
N ASP A 146 16.64 -25.66 -5.69
CA ASP A 146 18.05 -25.30 -5.90
C ASP A 146 18.48 -24.13 -5.00
N THR A 147 17.59 -23.15 -4.81
CA THR A 147 17.83 -22.02 -3.91
C THR A 147 17.90 -22.45 -2.45
N ILE A 148 17.05 -23.39 -2.01
CA ILE A 148 17.06 -23.91 -0.62
C ILE A 148 18.33 -24.74 -0.37
N VAL A 149 18.66 -25.63 -1.30
CA VAL A 149 19.79 -26.56 -1.20
C VAL A 149 21.12 -25.80 -1.24
N THR A 150 21.28 -24.87 -2.20
CA THR A 150 22.53 -24.13 -2.41
C THR A 150 22.66 -22.90 -1.51
N GLY A 151 21.54 -22.38 -1.01
CA GLY A 151 21.51 -21.07 -0.36
C GLY A 151 21.73 -19.92 -1.35
N ARG A 152 21.41 -18.70 -0.93
CA ARG A 152 21.60 -17.51 -1.77
C ARG A 152 21.72 -16.23 -0.97
N ARG A 153 22.71 -15.40 -1.32
CA ARG A 153 23.03 -14.13 -0.62
C ARG A 153 23.23 -14.39 0.88
N ASN A 154 22.26 -14.00 1.71
CA ASN A 154 22.29 -14.16 3.16
C ASN A 154 21.48 -15.38 3.65
N MET A 155 20.88 -16.15 2.75
CA MET A 155 20.22 -17.42 3.07
C MET A 155 21.26 -18.55 3.02
N PRO A 156 21.51 -19.27 4.12
CA PRO A 156 22.46 -20.38 4.15
C PRO A 156 21.96 -21.58 3.32
N PRO A 157 22.86 -22.48 2.89
CA PRO A 157 22.48 -23.74 2.25
C PRO A 157 21.84 -24.70 3.26
N PHE A 158 20.79 -25.40 2.84
CA PHE A 158 20.07 -26.39 3.67
C PHE A 158 20.31 -27.84 3.25
N ASN A 159 21.17 -28.09 2.27
CA ASN A 159 21.51 -29.44 1.79
C ASN A 159 22.13 -30.37 2.84
N VAL A 160 22.69 -29.81 3.92
CA VAL A 160 23.26 -30.57 5.04
C VAL A 160 22.28 -30.76 6.20
N VAL A 161 21.18 -30.00 6.22
CA VAL A 161 20.21 -29.98 7.32
C VAL A 161 18.95 -30.77 6.96
N LEU A 162 18.51 -30.66 5.71
CA LEU A 162 17.28 -31.29 5.22
C LEU A 162 17.62 -32.54 4.41
N ASP A 163 16.95 -33.63 4.71
CA ASP A 163 16.91 -34.78 3.81
C ASP A 163 15.97 -34.54 2.62
N GLU A 164 16.02 -35.43 1.62
CA GLU A 164 15.20 -35.30 0.43
C GLU A 164 13.70 -35.40 0.72
N LYS A 165 13.28 -36.20 1.72
CA LYS A 165 11.87 -36.33 2.09
C LYS A 165 11.36 -35.04 2.72
N GLN A 166 12.11 -34.46 3.65
CA GLN A 166 11.81 -33.18 4.30
C GLN A 166 11.76 -32.05 3.28
N LEU A 167 12.68 -32.04 2.32
CA LEU A 167 12.64 -31.07 1.22
C LEU A 167 11.37 -31.23 0.38
N ASN A 168 10.96 -32.46 0.07
CA ASN A 168 9.72 -32.72 -0.68
C ASN A 168 8.47 -32.28 0.10
N ASP A 169 8.38 -32.63 1.37
CA ASP A 169 7.29 -32.25 2.26
C ASP A 169 7.22 -30.71 2.40
N LEU A 170 8.36 -30.05 2.56
CA LEU A 170 8.47 -28.59 2.59
C LEU A 170 7.94 -27.95 1.30
N MET A 171 8.31 -28.49 0.15
CA MET A 171 7.83 -27.98 -1.14
C MET A 171 6.32 -28.14 -1.29
N ALA A 172 5.75 -29.26 -0.82
CA ALA A 172 4.31 -29.46 -0.79
C ALA A 172 3.62 -28.38 0.06
N PHE A 173 4.14 -28.10 1.26
CA PHE A 173 3.63 -27.04 2.11
C PHE A 173 3.71 -25.66 1.46
N LEU A 174 4.84 -25.32 0.83
CA LEU A 174 5.04 -24.01 0.20
C LEU A 174 4.06 -23.74 -0.96
N HIS A 175 3.58 -24.78 -1.65
CA HIS A 175 2.52 -24.68 -2.66
C HIS A 175 1.14 -24.32 -2.09
N THR A 176 0.93 -24.47 -0.78
CA THR A 176 -0.34 -24.14 -0.11
C THR A 176 -0.48 -22.65 0.25
N LEU A 177 0.62 -21.88 0.15
CA LEU A 177 0.75 -20.51 0.64
C LEU A 177 0.26 -19.40 -0.31
#